data_AF-A0A7S2H586-F1
#
_entry.id   AF-A0A7S2H586-F1
#
_cell.length_a   1.000
_cell.length_b   1.000
_cell.length_c   1.000
_cell.angle_alpha   90.00
_cell.angle_beta   90.00
_cell.angle_gamma   90.00
#
_symmetry.space_group_name_H-M   'P 1'
#
loop_
_entity.id
_entity.type
_entity.pdbx_description
1 polymer ?
#
loop_
_entity_poly.entity_id
_entity_poly.type
_entity_poly.pdbx_seq_one_letter_code
_entity_poly.pdbx_strand_id
1 'polypeptide(L)'
;VRHMLNGLKVYYLPFAPFTDNVTLPQCFAFFPLLRKVLIREQIDIVHGHQATSNLAHECLFHARTMGLKTVYTDHSLFGFADAACIHVNKLLKFFLTNADHEICVSYA
;
A
#
# COMPACT_ATOMS: atom_id res chain seq x y z
N VAL A 1 -8.09 -4.36 17.08
CA VAL A 1 -7.81 -2.91 16.92
C VAL A 1 -7.09 -2.43 18.16
N ARG A 2 -6.00 -1.70 17.99
CA ARG A 2 -5.30 -1.01 19.09
C ARG A 2 -5.55 0.49 18.95
N HIS A 3 -5.94 1.13 20.04
CA HIS A 3 -6.06 2.57 20.11
C HIS A 3 -4.76 3.14 20.70
N MET A 4 -4.18 4.12 20.04
CA MET A 4 -2.96 4.81 20.46
C MET A 4 -3.28 6.27 20.79
N LEU A 5 -2.27 7.01 21.28
CA LEU A 5 -2.39 8.44 21.54
C LEU A 5 -2.78 9.20 20.27
N ASN A 6 -3.35 10.40 20.45
CA ASN A 6 -3.77 11.29 19.37
C ASN A 6 -4.85 10.70 18.44
N GLY A 7 -5.67 9.76 18.92
CA GLY A 7 -6.80 9.19 18.18
C GLY A 7 -6.41 8.15 17.12
N LEU A 8 -5.14 7.74 17.06
CA LEU A 8 -4.67 6.75 16.09
C LEU A 8 -5.26 5.36 16.37
N LYS A 9 -5.96 4.79 15.38
CA LYS A 9 -6.46 3.41 15.40
C LYS A 9 -5.56 2.53 14.53
N VAL A 10 -5.02 1.46 15.12
CA VAL A 10 -4.16 0.51 14.43
C VAL A 10 -4.89 -0.82 14.25
N TYR A 11 -5.00 -1.24 13.00
CA TYR A 11 -5.59 -2.52 12.60
C TYR A 11 -4.46 -3.51 12.27
N TYR A 12 -4.28 -4.53 13.11
CA TYR A 12 -3.37 -5.63 12.83
C TYR A 12 -4.09 -6.67 11.97
N LEU A 13 -3.44 -7.12 10.90
CA LEU A 13 -3.98 -8.15 10.03
C LEU A 13 -3.59 -9.54 10.56
N PRO A 14 -4.48 -10.55 10.48
CA PRO A 14 -4.22 -11.89 10.99
C PRO A 14 -3.40 -12.74 9.99
N PHE A 15 -2.34 -12.17 9.43
CA PHE A 15 -1.46 -12.83 8.47
C PHE A 15 -0.07 -12.97 9.07
N ALA A 16 0.52 -14.17 8.93
CA ALA A 16 1.87 -14.41 9.37
C ALA A 16 2.84 -13.62 8.47
N PRO A 17 3.77 -12.83 9.04
CA PRO A 17 4.83 -12.23 8.26
C PRO A 17 5.72 -13.31 7.66
N PHE A 18 6.35 -13.00 6.53
CA PHE A 18 7.30 -13.86 5.86
C PHE A 18 8.72 -13.30 6.01
N THR A 19 9.15 -12.40 5.12
CA THR A 19 10.47 -11.76 5.17
C THR A 19 10.29 -10.26 5.47
N ASP A 20 11.16 -9.68 6.31
CA ASP A 20 11.15 -8.26 6.67
C ASP A 20 9.80 -7.72 7.18
N ASN A 21 9.04 -8.56 7.91
CA ASN A 21 7.68 -8.25 8.38
C ASN A 21 6.65 -7.98 7.27
N VAL A 22 6.94 -8.41 6.03
CA VAL A 22 6.01 -8.37 4.90
C VAL A 22 5.42 -9.76 4.68
N THR A 23 4.17 -9.83 4.24
CA THR A 23 3.49 -11.09 3.90
C THR A 23 3.83 -11.51 2.46
N LEU A 24 3.58 -12.76 2.08
CA LEU A 24 3.68 -13.13 0.66
C LEU A 24 2.70 -12.31 -0.19
N PRO A 25 3.01 -11.99 -1.46
CA PRO A 25 2.04 -11.36 -2.36
C PRO A 25 0.76 -12.19 -2.43
N GLN A 26 -0.34 -11.62 -1.94
CA GLN A 26 -1.68 -12.20 -2.06
C GLN A 26 -2.47 -11.21 -2.92
N CYS A 27 -3.27 -11.69 -3.88
CA CYS A 27 -3.98 -10.78 -4.78
C CYS A 27 -5.29 -10.24 -4.20
N PHE A 28 -5.93 -10.96 -3.28
CA PHE A 28 -7.27 -10.65 -2.76
C PHE A 28 -7.46 -11.01 -1.28
N ALA A 29 -6.40 -11.43 -0.59
CA ALA A 29 -6.54 -11.99 0.74
C ALA A 29 -6.84 -10.91 1.78
N PHE A 30 -6.36 -9.68 1.57
CA PHE A 30 -6.61 -8.56 2.48
C PHE A 30 -7.98 -7.93 2.22
N PHE A 31 -8.53 -8.04 1.01
CA PHE A 31 -9.75 -7.34 0.60
C PHE A 31 -10.94 -7.45 1.58
N PRO A 32 -11.34 -8.63 2.10
CA PRO A 32 -12.47 -8.72 3.02
C PRO A 32 -12.25 -7.93 4.32
N LEU A 33 -11.01 -7.86 4.79
CA LEU A 33 -10.65 -7.13 5.99
C LEU A 33 -10.52 -5.64 5.71
N LEU A 34 -9.83 -5.27 4.62
CA LEU A 34 -9.68 -3.89 4.18
C LEU A 34 -11.04 -3.22 3.95
N ARG A 35 -11.92 -3.86 3.17
CA ARG A 35 -13.28 -3.35 2.91
C ARG A 35 -14.05 -3.10 4.21
N LYS A 36 -13.97 -4.02 5.18
CA LYS A 36 -14.63 -3.84 6.49
C LYS A 36 -14.09 -2.61 7.23
N VAL A 37 -12.76 -2.42 7.24
CA VAL A 37 -12.14 -1.26 7.89
C VAL A 37 -12.53 0.04 7.19
N LEU A 38 -12.39 0.11 5.87
CA LEU A 38 -12.67 1.31 5.08
C LEU A 38 -14.12 1.78 5.24
N ILE A 39 -15.10 0.85 5.19
CA ILE A 39 -16.52 1.17 5.38
C ILE A 39 -16.82 1.57 6.83
N ARG A 40 -16.31 0.79 7.80
CA ARG A 40 -16.57 1.03 9.23
C ARG A 40 -16.02 2.38 9.70
N GLU A 41 -14.84 2.74 9.22
CA GLU A 41 -14.14 3.97 9.61
C GLU A 41 -14.51 5.16 8.72
N GLN A 42 -15.41 4.97 7.74
CA GLN A 42 -15.85 6.02 6.80
C GLN A 42 -14.65 6.71 6.13
N ILE A 43 -13.74 5.90 5.58
CA ILE A 43 -12.51 6.41 4.97
C ILE A 43 -12.81 6.99 3.59
N ASP A 44 -12.38 8.24 3.37
CA ASP A 44 -12.47 8.92 2.06
C ASP A 44 -11.19 8.79 1.22
N ILE A 45 -10.04 8.72 1.90
CA ILE A 45 -8.70 8.72 1.28
C ILE A 45 -7.87 7.57 1.84
N VAL A 46 -7.26 6.79 0.95
CA VAL A 46 -6.28 5.76 1.29
C VAL A 46 -4.89 6.21 0.89
N HIS A 47 -3.97 6.22 1.85
CA HIS A 47 -2.58 6.59 1.64
C HIS A 47 -1.67 5.38 1.78
N GLY A 48 -1.05 4.95 0.69
CA GLY A 48 -0.07 3.87 0.66
C GLY A 48 1.37 4.35 0.86
N HIS A 49 2.17 3.54 1.53
CA HIS A 49 3.60 3.75 1.78
C HIS A 49 4.37 2.46 1.48
N GLN A 50 5.68 2.61 1.27
CA GLN A 50 6.66 1.53 1.03
C GLN A 50 6.49 0.81 -0.32
N ALA A 51 7.49 0.97 -1.21
CA ALA A 51 7.41 0.55 -2.61
C ALA A 51 7.30 -0.95 -2.88
N THR A 52 7.65 -1.78 -1.90
CA THR A 52 7.53 -3.24 -1.98
C THR A 52 6.46 -3.78 -1.05
N SER A 53 5.60 -2.91 -0.49
CA SER A 53 4.51 -3.33 0.39
C SER A 53 3.35 -3.92 -0.42
N ASN A 54 3.22 -5.25 -0.38
CA ASN A 54 2.11 -5.96 -1.00
C ASN A 54 0.76 -5.51 -0.43
N LEU A 55 0.70 -5.21 0.87
CA LEU A 55 -0.50 -4.69 1.54
C LEU A 55 -0.86 -3.30 0.99
N ALA A 56 0.11 -2.40 0.84
CA ALA A 56 -0.15 -1.06 0.32
C ALA A 56 -0.70 -1.14 -1.11
N HIS A 57 -0.09 -1.98 -1.94
CA HIS A 57 -0.51 -2.20 -3.32
C HIS A 57 -1.93 -2.78 -3.43
N GLU A 58 -2.26 -3.84 -2.68
CA GLU A 58 -3.61 -4.42 -2.67
C GLU A 58 -4.63 -3.41 -2.11
N CYS A 59 -4.27 -2.63 -1.08
CA CYS A 59 -5.15 -1.63 -0.48
C CYS A 59 -5.46 -0.48 -1.45
N LEU A 60 -4.45 0.07 -2.14
CA LEU A 60 -4.64 1.11 -3.15
C LEU A 60 -5.52 0.62 -4.30
N PHE A 61 -5.25 -0.58 -4.82
CA PHE A 61 -6.05 -1.20 -5.87
C PHE A 61 -7.52 -1.32 -5.44
N HIS A 62 -7.79 -1.90 -4.27
CA HIS A 62 -9.16 -2.07 -3.82
C HIS A 62 -9.85 -0.76 -3.44
N ALA A 63 -9.14 0.19 -2.85
CA ALA A 63 -9.67 1.52 -2.57
C ALA A 63 -10.17 2.19 -3.85
N ARG A 64 -9.40 2.11 -4.94
CA ARG A 64 -9.83 2.58 -6.27
C ARG A 64 -11.08 1.86 -6.77
N THR A 65 -11.14 0.52 -6.65
CA THR A 65 -12.36 -0.23 -7.04
C THR A 65 -13.59 0.12 -6.20
N MET A 66 -13.39 0.64 -4.99
CA MET A 66 -14.45 1.12 -4.09
C MET A 66 -14.80 2.60 -4.32
N GLY A 67 -14.16 3.29 -5.27
CA GLY A 67 -14.41 4.69 -5.57
C GLY A 67 -13.72 5.69 -4.64
N LEU A 68 -12.78 5.24 -3.80
CA LEU A 68 -12.02 6.09 -2.88
C LEU A 68 -10.87 6.78 -3.58
N LYS A 69 -10.43 7.91 -3.02
CA LYS A 69 -9.22 8.62 -3.46
C LYS A 69 -7.98 7.96 -2.90
N THR A 70 -6.93 7.90 -3.70
CA THR A 70 -5.71 7.21 -3.37
C THR A 70 -4.48 8.09 -3.53
N VAL A 71 -3.62 8.07 -2.52
CA VAL A 71 -2.34 8.77 -2.52
C VAL A 71 -1.24 7.75 -2.24
N TYR A 72 -0.11 7.90 -2.90
CA TYR A 72 1.07 7.09 -2.60
C TYR A 72 2.26 8.01 -2.31
N THR A 73 3.04 7.69 -1.27
CA THR A 73 4.33 8.35 -1.03
C THR A 73 5.46 7.38 -1.35
N ASP A 74 6.33 7.77 -2.28
CA ASP A 74 7.53 7.01 -2.56
C ASP A 74 8.72 7.52 -1.74
N HIS A 75 9.36 6.58 -1.05
CA HIS A 75 10.59 6.77 -0.30
C HIS A 75 11.76 5.95 -0.90
N SER A 76 11.50 5.17 -1.95
CA SER A 76 12.46 4.21 -2.50
C SER A 76 13.22 4.81 -3.68
N LEU A 77 14.50 4.49 -3.78
CA LEU A 77 15.34 4.81 -4.92
C LEU A 77 15.90 3.50 -5.48
N PHE A 78 15.18 2.90 -6.43
CA PHE A 78 15.65 1.71 -7.13
C PHE A 78 16.49 2.12 -8.34
N GLY A 79 17.76 1.70 -8.35
CA GLY A 79 18.67 1.94 -9.47
C GLY A 79 18.25 1.18 -10.75
N PHE A 80 18.98 1.42 -11.84
CA PHE A 80 18.72 0.77 -13.13
C PHE A 80 19.76 -0.30 -13.51
N ALA A 81 20.69 -0.60 -12.59
CA ALA A 81 21.88 -1.39 -12.88
C ALA A 81 21.69 -2.90 -12.73
N ASP A 82 20.66 -3.36 -12.01
CA ASP A 82 20.40 -4.78 -11.80
C ASP A 82 18.97 -5.19 -12.19
N ALA A 83 18.83 -6.46 -12.56
CA ALA A 83 17.57 -7.01 -13.06
C ALA A 83 16.43 -6.98 -12.00
N ALA A 84 16.77 -7.08 -10.71
CA ALA A 84 15.78 -7.02 -9.65
C ALA A 84 15.22 -5.60 -9.50
N CYS A 85 16.06 -4.57 -9.51
CA CYS A 85 15.62 -3.18 -9.48
C CYS A 85 14.84 -2.79 -10.74
N ILE A 86 15.23 -3.29 -11.93
CA ILE A 86 14.43 -3.12 -13.16
C ILE A 86 13.04 -3.76 -12.99
N HIS A 87 12.96 -4.95 -12.40
CA HIS A 87 11.70 -5.64 -12.16
C HIS A 87 10.82 -4.88 -11.16
N VAL A 88 11.37 -4.43 -10.04
CA VAL A 88 10.65 -3.67 -9.02
C VAL A 88 10.17 -2.33 -9.58
N ASN A 89 10.98 -1.62 -10.36
CA ASN A 89 10.56 -0.37 -11.02
C ASN A 89 9.36 -0.58 -11.97
N LYS A 90 9.31 -1.71 -12.69
CA LYS A 90 8.15 -2.04 -13.54
C LYS A 90 6.90 -2.36 -12.72
N LEU A 91 7.04 -3.12 -11.63
CA LEU A 91 5.94 -3.40 -10.72
C LEU A 91 5.40 -2.13 -10.08
N LEU A 92 6.29 -1.28 -9.57
CA LEU A 92 5.92 -0.02 -8.95
C LEU A 92 5.16 0.87 -9.95
N LYS A 93 5.65 1.01 -11.19
CA LYS A 93 4.94 1.73 -12.25
C LYS A 93 3.51 1.23 -12.46
N PHE A 94 3.27 -0.08 -12.42
CA PHE A 94 1.94 -0.65 -12.53
C PHE A 94 1.01 -0.20 -11.38
N PHE A 95 1.50 -0.21 -10.15
CA PHE A 95 0.71 0.21 -8.98
C PHE A 95 0.46 1.71 -8.96
N LEU A 96 1.49 2.49 -9.26
CA LEU A 96 1.46 3.95 -9.34
C LEU A 96 0.47 4.47 -10.39
N THR A 97 0.32 3.76 -11.51
CA THR A 97 -0.67 4.12 -12.56
C THR A 97 -2.10 4.18 -12.02
N ASN A 98 -2.39 3.52 -10.89
CA ASN A 98 -3.72 3.51 -10.28
C ASN A 98 -3.88 4.53 -9.13
N ALA A 99 -2.83 5.24 -8.71
CA ALA A 99 -2.92 6.27 -7.67
C ALA A 99 -3.50 7.58 -8.23
N ASP A 100 -4.31 8.30 -7.44
CA ASP A 100 -4.81 9.63 -7.83
C ASP A 100 -3.73 10.72 -7.65
N HIS A 101 -2.78 10.52 -6.73
CA HIS A 101 -1.68 11.45 -6.49
C HIS A 101 -0.44 10.73 -5.93
N GLU A 102 0.75 11.24 -6.25
CA GLU A 102 2.03 10.74 -5.77
C GLU A 102 2.81 11.83 -5.03
N ILE A 103 3.50 11.45 -3.96
CA ILE A 103 4.38 12.33 -3.18
C ILE A 103 5.79 11.73 -3.28
N CYS A 104 6.68 12.46 -3.95
CA CYS A 104 8.09 12.09 -4.03
C CYS A 104 8.90 12.89 -3.01
N VAL A 105 9.77 12.22 -2.26
CA VAL A 105 10.63 12.88 -1.25
C VAL A 105 11.94 13.43 -1.81
N SER A 106 12.26 13.11 -3.06
CA SER A 106 13.44 13.59 -3.78
C SER A 106 13.13 13.76 -5.26
N TYR A 107 14.03 14.48 -5.95
CA TYR A 107 14.04 14.51 -7.41
C TYR A 107 14.56 13.17 -7.96
N ALA A 108 14.15 12.85 -9.19
CA ALA A 108 14.63 11.70 -9.95
C ALA A 108 16.00 11.96 -10.57
#